data_AF-A0A2G5FA92-F1
#
_entry.id   AF-A0A2G5FA92-F1
#
_cell.length_a   1.000
_cell.length_b   1.000
_cell.length_c   1.000
_cell.angle_alpha   90.00
_cell.angle_beta   90.00
_cell.angle_gamma   90.00
#
_symmetry.space_group_name_H-M   'P 1'
#
loop_
_entity.id
_entity.type
_entity.pdbx_description
1 polymer ?
#
loop_
_entity_poly.entity_id
_entity_poly.type
_entity_poly.pdbx_seq_one_letter_code
_entity_poly.pdbx_strand_id
1 'polypeptide(L)'
;MANRFAELPDQLLNNIVKRFADLDDLLCFSLVCKRWESFAKQLLPPKLLPWLIVPYNGYTSETTVFNQTLGFFSFYNQRTYKVETPQIADRRICSSCKGGWLITLHQNGEIQEIGML
;
A
#
# COMPACT_ATOMS: atom_id res chain seq x y z
N MET A 1 -30.19 19.31 12.21
CA MET A 1 -30.14 19.42 10.74
C MET A 1 -29.80 18.02 10.22
N ALA A 2 -30.73 17.35 9.54
CA ALA A 2 -30.51 15.98 9.07
C ALA A 2 -29.37 15.98 8.04
N ASN A 3 -28.38 15.10 8.23
CA ASN A 3 -27.32 14.91 7.25
C ASN A 3 -27.92 14.15 6.06
N ARG A 4 -28.23 14.88 4.97
CA ARG A 4 -28.88 14.32 3.77
C ARG A 4 -28.10 13.17 3.14
N PHE A 5 -26.79 13.10 3.36
CA PHE A 5 -25.94 12.00 2.87
C PHE A 5 -25.97 10.77 3.77
N ALA A 6 -26.32 10.92 5.05
CA ALA A 6 -26.47 9.80 5.97
C ALA A 6 -27.74 8.98 5.69
N GLU A 7 -28.77 9.60 5.11
CA GLU A 7 -30.08 9.00 4.79
C GLU A 7 -30.21 8.60 3.32
N LEU A 8 -29.12 8.67 2.53
CA LEU A 8 -29.14 8.32 1.12
C LEU A 8 -29.64 6.86 0.94
N PRO A 9 -30.58 6.57 0.03
CA PRO A 9 -30.98 5.19 -0.27
C PRO A 9 -29.81 4.29 -0.68
N ASP A 10 -29.83 3.03 -0.26
CA ASP A 10 -28.75 2.06 -0.53
C ASP A 10 -28.46 1.90 -2.03
N GLN A 11 -29.50 1.95 -2.88
CA GLN A 11 -29.33 1.88 -4.32
C GLN A 11 -28.50 3.05 -4.88
N LEU A 12 -28.71 4.27 -4.36
CA LEU A 12 -27.93 5.42 -4.76
C LEU A 12 -26.49 5.32 -4.24
N LEU A 13 -26.32 4.87 -3.00
CA LEU A 13 -24.99 4.69 -2.42
C LEU A 13 -24.18 3.63 -3.19
N ASN A 14 -24.82 2.54 -3.60
CA ASN A 14 -24.24 1.51 -4.45
C ASN A 14 -23.87 2.04 -5.85
N ASN A 15 -24.69 2.93 -6.41
CA ASN A 15 -24.40 3.55 -7.71
C ASN A 15 -23.24 4.54 -7.63
N ILE A 16 -23.06 5.23 -6.50
CA ILE A 16 -21.92 6.12 -6.26
C ILE A 16 -20.65 5.28 -6.16
N VAL A 17 -20.64 4.25 -5.30
CA VAL A 17 -19.42 3.49 -5.03
C VAL A 17 -18.87 2.78 -6.28
N LYS A 18 -19.76 2.32 -7.17
CA LYS A 18 -19.38 1.69 -8.45
C LYS A 18 -18.78 2.65 -9.47
N ARG A 19 -18.82 3.96 -9.24
CA ARG A 19 -18.22 4.97 -10.14
C ARG A 19 -16.80 5.34 -9.74
N PHE A 20 -16.32 4.92 -8.57
CA PHE A 20 -14.91 5.10 -8.22
C PHE A 20 -14.05 4.17 -9.08
N ALA A 21 -13.15 4.77 -9.84
CA ALA A 21 -12.17 4.07 -10.65
C ALA A 21 -10.83 3.87 -9.91
N ASP A 22 -10.54 4.71 -8.92
CA ASP A 22 -9.31 4.65 -8.12
C ASP A 22 -9.56 3.95 -6.78
N LEU A 23 -8.54 3.24 -6.29
CA LEU A 23 -8.53 2.67 -4.94
C LEU A 23 -8.57 3.76 -3.90
N ASP A 24 -7.84 4.86 -4.12
CA ASP A 24 -7.65 5.90 -3.12
C ASP A 24 -8.98 6.56 -2.78
N ASP A 25 -9.80 6.83 -3.81
CA ASP A 25 -11.16 7.32 -3.65
C ASP A 25 -12.06 6.31 -2.95
N LEU A 26 -11.96 5.03 -3.31
CA LEU A 26 -12.73 3.95 -2.71
C LEU A 26 -12.36 3.71 -1.23
N LEU A 27 -11.09 3.88 -0.88
CA LEU A 27 -10.57 3.85 0.48
C LEU A 27 -11.11 5.04 1.27
N CYS A 28 -10.99 6.26 0.76
CA CYS A 28 -11.55 7.45 1.39
C CYS A 28 -13.06 7.30 1.64
N PHE A 29 -13.79 6.77 0.65
CA PHE A 29 -15.21 6.46 0.78
C PHE A 29 -15.48 5.43 1.89
N SER A 30 -14.64 4.41 2.03
CA SER A 30 -14.77 3.39 3.09
C SER A 30 -14.57 3.96 4.50
N LEU A 31 -13.83 5.06 4.64
CA LEU A 31 -13.47 5.66 5.92
C LEU A 31 -14.51 6.65 6.47
N VAL A 32 -15.60 6.92 5.73
CA VAL A 32 -16.64 7.88 6.16
C VAL A 32 -17.43 7.37 7.36
N CYS A 33 -17.99 6.16 7.27
CA CYS A 33 -18.72 5.49 8.35
C CYS A 33 -18.91 4.00 8.04
N LYS A 34 -19.32 3.20 9.04
CA LYS A 34 -19.55 1.75 8.89
C LYS A 34 -20.50 1.38 7.75
N ARG A 35 -21.52 2.20 7.51
CA ARG A 35 -22.47 1.97 6.41
C ARG A 35 -21.76 2.08 5.07
N TRP A 36 -21.01 3.16 4.83
CA TRP A 36 -20.28 3.37 3.58
C TRP A 36 -19.16 2.34 3.40
N GLU A 37 -18.45 2.00 4.47
CA GLU A 37 -17.46 0.92 4.51
C GLU A 37 -18.02 -0.41 3.98
N SER A 38 -19.25 -0.79 4.36
CA SER A 38 -19.87 -2.04 3.90
C SER A 38 -20.15 -2.11 2.39
N PHE A 39 -20.40 -0.96 1.75
CA PHE A 39 -20.54 -0.87 0.30
C PHE A 39 -19.16 -0.88 -0.38
N ALA A 40 -18.19 -0.16 0.19
CA ALA A 40 -16.83 -0.12 -0.31
C ALA A 40 -16.16 -1.51 -0.29
N LYS A 41 -16.35 -2.28 0.79
CA LYS A 41 -15.77 -3.61 0.99
C LYS A 41 -16.08 -4.61 -0.12
N GLN A 42 -17.18 -4.43 -0.84
CA GLN A 42 -17.56 -5.30 -1.96
C GLN A 42 -16.70 -5.06 -3.20
N LEU A 43 -16.11 -3.87 -3.32
CA LEU A 43 -15.29 -3.42 -4.45
C LEU A 43 -13.81 -3.32 -4.08
N LEU A 44 -13.50 -3.13 -2.79
CA LEU A 44 -12.13 -3.14 -2.32
C LEU A 44 -11.50 -4.51 -2.59
N PRO A 45 -10.25 -4.54 -3.10
CA PRO A 45 -9.54 -5.79 -3.29
C PRO A 45 -9.44 -6.53 -1.95
N PRO A 46 -9.59 -7.86 -1.94
CA PRO A 46 -9.44 -8.66 -0.73
C PRO A 46 -8.08 -8.34 -0.10
N LYS A 47 -8.09 -7.97 1.19
CA LYS A 47 -6.93 -7.55 2.02
C LYS A 47 -5.69 -7.24 1.19
N LEU A 48 -5.57 -5.99 0.73
CA LEU A 48 -4.40 -5.35 0.12
C LEU A 48 -3.31 -6.36 -0.26
N LEU A 49 -3.31 -6.78 -1.52
CA LEU A 49 -2.21 -7.60 -2.04
C LEU A 49 -0.90 -6.96 -1.61
N PRO A 50 0.03 -7.73 -1.01
CA PRO A 50 1.27 -7.17 -0.52
C PRO A 50 1.97 -6.47 -1.69
N TRP A 51 2.44 -5.24 -1.46
CA TRP A 51 3.23 -4.54 -2.47
C TRP A 51 4.48 -5.36 -2.77
N LEU A 52 4.74 -5.59 -4.05
CA LEU A 52 5.91 -6.32 -4.48
C LEU A 52 7.11 -5.37 -4.45
N ILE A 53 8.12 -5.72 -3.67
CA ILE A 53 9.40 -4.99 -3.69
C ILE A 53 10.08 -5.31 -5.00
N VAL A 54 10.33 -4.28 -5.80
CA VAL A 54 10.97 -4.38 -7.11
C VAL A 54 12.21 -3.47 -7.14
N PRO A 55 13.26 -3.87 -7.89
CA PRO A 55 14.36 -2.96 -8.19
C PRO A 55 13.85 -1.70 -8.90
N TYR A 56 14.17 -0.51 -8.39
CA TYR A 56 13.89 0.76 -9.06
C TYR A 56 15.19 1.26 -9.70
N ASN A 57 15.30 1.12 -11.03
CA ASN A 57 16.51 1.21 -11.85
C ASN A 57 17.58 2.25 -11.45
N GLY A 58 18.84 1.82 -11.56
CA GLY A 58 19.99 2.71 -11.73
C GLY A 58 21.34 2.01 -11.99
N TYR A 59 21.45 0.95 -12.82
CA TYR A 59 22.72 0.31 -13.23
C TYR A 59 23.83 0.27 -12.17
N THR A 60 24.06 -0.87 -11.51
CA THR A 60 25.43 -1.32 -11.20
C THR A 60 25.47 -2.78 -10.72
N SER A 61 26.19 -3.59 -11.49
CA SER A 61 27.07 -4.69 -11.08
C SER A 61 26.48 -5.94 -10.40
N GLU A 62 26.83 -7.09 -10.97
CA GLU A 62 26.34 -8.46 -10.69
C GLU A 62 26.64 -9.03 -9.30
N THR A 63 27.15 -8.26 -8.35
CA THR A 63 27.42 -8.77 -7.01
C THR A 63 27.17 -7.71 -5.96
N THR A 64 26.22 -8.02 -5.08
CA THR A 64 25.99 -7.42 -3.75
C THR A 64 25.19 -6.11 -3.66
N VAL A 65 24.26 -6.12 -2.72
CA VAL A 65 23.59 -4.99 -2.05
C VAL A 65 22.65 -4.15 -2.93
N PHE A 66 21.39 -4.04 -2.51
CA PHE A 66 20.43 -3.07 -3.04
C PHE A 66 20.93 -1.64 -2.75
N ASN A 67 21.88 -1.13 -3.55
CA ASN A 67 22.42 0.22 -3.37
C ASN A 67 21.49 1.33 -3.86
N GLN A 68 20.30 0.99 -4.36
CA GLN A 68 19.53 1.91 -5.18
C GLN A 68 18.06 1.71 -4.88
N THR A 69 17.45 2.78 -4.37
CA THR A 69 16.02 3.08 -4.32
C THR A 69 15.08 1.87 -4.44
N LEU A 70 14.31 1.56 -3.39
CA LEU A 70 13.28 0.53 -3.50
C LEU A 70 12.06 1.05 -4.25
N GLY A 71 11.60 0.24 -5.21
CA GLY A 71 10.30 0.38 -5.83
C GLY A 71 9.31 -0.54 -5.14
N PHE A 72 8.10 -0.04 -4.88
CA PHE A 72 6.99 -0.83 -4.39
C PHE A 72 5.92 -0.91 -5.46
N PHE A 73 5.80 -2.07 -6.09
CA PHE A 73 4.80 -2.33 -7.11
C PHE A 73 3.48 -2.73 -6.48
N SER A 74 2.44 -1.93 -6.75
CA SER A 74 1.07 -2.24 -6.36
C SER A 74 0.37 -2.96 -7.50
N PHE A 75 -0.05 -4.20 -7.27
CA PHE A 75 -0.87 -4.97 -8.22
C PHE A 75 -2.22 -4.32 -8.48
N TYR A 76 -2.68 -3.46 -7.57
CA TYR A 76 -3.99 -2.85 -7.73
C TYR A 76 -4.01 -1.83 -8.87
N ASN A 77 -3.12 -0.84 -8.84
CA ASN A 77 -3.08 0.22 -9.85
C ASN A 77 -1.97 0.02 -10.88
N GLN A 78 -1.21 -1.08 -10.76
CA GLN A 78 -0.10 -1.43 -11.64
C GLN A 78 0.97 -0.31 -11.68
N ARG A 79 1.12 0.42 -10.57
CA ARG A 79 2.12 1.48 -10.42
C ARG A 79 3.22 1.04 -9.47
N THR A 80 4.43 1.51 -9.77
CA THR A 80 5.59 1.40 -8.88
C THR A 80 5.77 2.71 -8.13
N TYR A 81 5.68 2.64 -6.81
CA TYR A 81 5.94 3.76 -5.92
C TYR A 81 7.40 3.79 -5.53
N LYS A 82 8.05 4.93 -5.74
CA LYS A 82 9.42 5.16 -5.28
C LYS A 82 9.36 5.47 -3.78
N VAL A 83 10.04 4.68 -2.97
CA VAL A 83 10.22 5.00 -1.55
C VAL A 83 11.68 5.28 -1.31
N GLU A 84 11.99 6.55 -1.06
CA GLU A 84 13.29 6.97 -0.58
C GLU A 84 13.42 6.51 0.87
N THR A 85 14.01 5.34 1.05
CA THR A 85 14.33 4.77 2.36
C THR A 85 15.83 4.85 2.55
N PRO A 86 16.38 6.02 2.92
CA PRO A 86 17.81 6.15 3.22
C PRO A 86 18.23 5.17 4.34
N GLN A 87 17.28 4.70 5.13
CA GLN A 87 17.45 3.69 6.18
C GLN A 87 17.75 2.28 5.65
N ILE A 88 17.48 1.98 4.38
CA ILE A 88 17.73 0.66 3.76
C ILE A 88 19.02 0.67 2.94
N ALA A 89 19.66 1.83 2.76
CA ALA A 89 20.99 1.90 2.17
C ALA A 89 21.95 0.98 2.97
N ASP A 90 22.71 0.15 2.26
CA ASP A 90 23.62 -0.86 2.82
C ASP A 90 22.97 -1.94 3.70
N ARG A 91 21.64 -2.12 3.63
CA ARG A 91 20.92 -3.17 4.35
C ARG A 91 20.34 -4.22 3.42
N ARG A 92 20.37 -5.47 3.87
CA ARG A 92 19.69 -6.59 3.24
C ARG A 92 18.26 -6.71 3.76
N ILE A 93 17.29 -6.83 2.87
CA ILE A 93 15.91 -7.19 3.22
C ILE A 93 15.87 -8.69 3.50
N CYS A 94 15.48 -9.05 4.72
CA CYS A 94 15.50 -10.44 5.17
C CYS A 94 14.11 -11.07 5.16
N SER A 95 13.08 -10.30 5.55
CA SER A 95 11.70 -10.80 5.61
C SER A 95 10.69 -9.64 5.67
N SER A 96 9.42 -9.98 5.46
CA SER A 96 8.28 -9.13 5.75
C SER A 96 7.37 -9.82 6.77
N CYS A 97 6.85 -9.05 7.73
CA CYS A 97 5.97 -9.54 8.78
C CYS A 97 4.53 -9.09 8.57
N LYS A 98 3.60 -9.84 9.18
CA LYS A 98 2.19 -9.46 9.26
C LYS A 98 2.07 -8.05 9.85
N GLY A 99 1.32 -7.18 9.19
CA GLY A 99 1.14 -5.79 9.62
C GLY A 99 2.01 -4.77 8.88
N GLY A 100 2.68 -5.15 7.78
CA GLY A 100 3.38 -4.22 6.90
C GLY A 100 4.83 -3.92 7.31
N TRP A 101 5.41 -4.72 8.21
CA TRP A 101 6.79 -4.49 8.66
C TRP A 101 7.81 -5.17 7.75
N LEU A 102 8.93 -4.50 7.52
CA LEU A 102 10.10 -5.01 6.80
C LEU A 102 11.25 -5.21 7.78
N ILE A 103 11.84 -6.40 7.81
CA ILE A 103 13.05 -6.67 8.59
C ILE A 103 14.27 -6.51 7.69
N THR A 104 15.19 -5.65 8.11
CA THR A 104 16.45 -5.38 7.42
C THR A 104 17.64 -5.70 8.30
N LEU A 105 18.71 -6.19 7.69
CA LEU A 105 19.97 -6.53 8.35
C LEU A 105 21.11 -5.72 7.71
N HIS A 106 21.82 -4.95 8.51
CA HIS A 106 23.02 -4.26 8.08
C HIS A 106 24.25 -5.18 8.17
N GLN A 107 25.32 -4.86 7.44
CA GLN A 107 26.56 -5.67 7.41
C GLN A 107 27.24 -5.80 8.78
N ASN A 108 27.04 -4.83 9.68
CA ASN A 108 27.53 -4.87 11.07
C ASN A 108 26.71 -5.80 11.99
N GLY A 109 25.66 -6.45 11.50
CA GLY A 109 24.76 -7.30 12.28
C GLY A 109 23.56 -6.59 12.90
N GLU A 110 23.38 -5.29 12.66
CA GLU A 110 22.25 -4.51 13.17
C GLU A 110 20.94 -4.87 12.45
N ILE A 111 19.90 -5.16 13.23
CA ILE A 111 18.56 -5.46 12.75
C ILE A 111 17.67 -4.22 12.90
N GLN A 112 16.91 -3.88 11.85
CA GLN A 112 15.94 -2.78 11.89
C GLN A 112 14.60 -3.22 11.29
N GLU A 113 13.52 -2.81 11.95
CA GLU A 113 12.15 -2.97 11.50
C GLU A 113 11.64 -1.66 10.89
N ILE A 114 11.09 -1.71 9.68
CA ILE A 114 10.55 -0.55 8.96
C ILE A 114 9.06 -0.79 8.71
N GLY A 115 8.22 0.12 9.18
CA GLY A 115 6.78 0.09 8.92
C GLY A 115 6.48 0.59 7.51
N MET A 116 5.79 -0.23 6.73
CA MET A 116 5.19 0.14 5.44
C MET A 116 3.70 0.38 5.70
N LEU A 117 3.33 1.67 5.75
CA LEU A 117 1.95 2.15 5.95
C LEU A 117 1.09 1.86 4.73
#